data_AF-A0A838T443-F1
#
_entry.id   AF-A0A838T443-F1
#
_cell.length_a   1.000
_cell.length_b   1.000
_cell.length_c   1.000
_cell.angle_alpha   90.00
_cell.angle_beta   90.00
_cell.angle_gamma   90.00
#
_symmetry.space_group_name_H-M   'P 1'
#
loop_
_entity.id
_entity.type
_entity.pdbx_description
1 polymer ?
#
loop_
_entity_poly.entity_id
_entity_poly.type
_entity_poly.pdbx_seq_one_letter_code
_entity_poly.pdbx_strand_id
1 'polypeptide(L)'
;MQPLPVLILIMGSHFNQPDLVPNTLDKLQDWLVGAFPIAIIRLIGIFLRVLVMYFVLFFLFIHHENFEETLLKYVPFPEKNAVLLSDELKNITFASVVGHGMIACTQGLLLGIGFLIFGISNPLFWGVIAMLLAFIPLVGPPAIFIPAGLVIISLGNVFSGIGIIIYGLIVVGVIEYFIRFFISQKLGKIHPLITVAGLIIGLPLFGIIGLVIGPLLVSYFFLFITLYESDYVKKITIRRKPR
;
A
#
# COMPACT_ATOMS: atom_id res chain seq x y z
N MET A 1 -51.60 8.34 -13.64
CA MET A 1 -51.32 8.29 -15.09
C MET A 1 -50.22 9.30 -15.40
N GLN A 2 -49.25 8.91 -16.21
CA GLN A 2 -47.86 9.39 -16.26
C GLN A 2 -47.69 10.78 -16.91
N PRO A 3 -46.97 11.73 -16.31
CA PRO A 3 -46.47 12.93 -17.00
C PRO A 3 -45.02 12.76 -17.54
N LEU A 4 -44.35 11.65 -17.25
CA LEU A 4 -42.96 11.38 -17.67
C LEU A 4 -42.70 11.34 -19.20
N PRO A 5 -43.63 10.94 -20.10
CA PRO A 5 -43.29 10.79 -21.52
C PRO A 5 -43.02 12.13 -22.23
N VAL A 6 -43.62 13.22 -21.76
CA VAL A 6 -43.55 14.52 -22.45
C VAL A 6 -42.19 15.21 -22.24
N LEU A 7 -41.63 15.13 -21.04
CA LEU A 7 -40.33 15.75 -20.72
C LEU A 7 -39.17 15.06 -21.46
N ILE A 8 -39.27 13.74 -21.63
CA ILE A 8 -38.31 12.90 -22.37
C ILE A 8 -38.32 13.27 -23.87
N LEU A 9 -39.50 13.51 -24.42
CA LEU A 9 -39.67 13.89 -25.83
C LEU A 9 -39.09 15.28 -26.13
N ILE A 10 -39.24 16.23 -25.20
CA ILE A 10 -38.75 17.61 -25.33
C ILE A 10 -37.22 17.67 -25.24
N MET A 11 -36.59 16.86 -24.37
CA MET A 11 -35.13 16.78 -24.28
C MET A 11 -34.50 16.12 -25.52
N GLY A 12 -35.16 15.13 -26.12
CA GLY A 12 -34.69 14.47 -27.35
C GLY A 12 -34.81 15.34 -28.61
N SER A 13 -35.83 16.20 -28.70
CA SER A 13 -36.06 17.05 -29.88
C SER A 13 -35.07 18.20 -30.02
N HIS A 14 -34.48 18.70 -28.92
CA HIS A 14 -33.47 19.77 -28.97
C HIS A 14 -32.09 19.30 -29.45
N PHE A 15 -31.82 17.99 -29.44
CA PHE A 15 -30.52 17.40 -29.79
C PHE A 15 -30.53 16.62 -31.12
N ASN A 16 -31.62 16.68 -31.90
CA ASN A 16 -31.79 15.97 -33.17
C ASN A 16 -31.43 14.46 -33.10
N GLN A 17 -31.62 13.85 -31.93
CA GLN A 17 -31.39 12.43 -31.67
C GLN A 17 -32.52 11.90 -30.75
N PRO A 18 -33.68 11.56 -31.34
CA PRO A 18 -34.88 11.17 -30.59
C PRO A 18 -34.73 9.87 -29.77
N ASP A 19 -33.71 9.05 -30.07
CA ASP A 19 -33.46 7.76 -29.42
C ASP A 19 -32.37 7.79 -28.33
N LEU A 20 -31.88 8.97 -27.94
CA LEU A 20 -30.83 9.10 -26.91
C LEU A 20 -31.30 8.66 -25.52
N VAL A 21 -32.51 9.05 -25.12
CA VAL A 21 -33.00 8.81 -23.77
C VAL A 21 -33.35 7.33 -23.54
N PRO A 22 -34.02 6.62 -24.46
CA PRO A 22 -34.24 5.17 -24.31
C PRO A 22 -32.91 4.39 -24.28
N ASN A 23 -32.01 4.65 -25.22
CA ASN A 23 -30.74 3.93 -25.32
C ASN A 23 -29.77 4.21 -24.15
N THR A 24 -29.83 5.39 -23.52
CA THR A 24 -29.03 5.69 -22.33
C THR A 24 -29.63 5.08 -21.07
N LEU A 25 -30.96 5.02 -20.97
CA LEU A 25 -31.65 4.33 -19.88
C LEU A 25 -31.42 2.82 -19.93
N ASP A 26 -31.48 2.20 -21.11
CA ASP A 26 -31.21 0.77 -21.28
C ASP A 26 -29.75 0.43 -20.95
N LYS A 27 -28.78 1.24 -21.43
CA LYS A 27 -27.36 1.07 -21.07
C LYS A 27 -27.08 1.30 -19.59
N LEU A 28 -27.77 2.25 -18.95
CA LEU A 28 -27.66 2.50 -17.51
C LEU A 28 -28.25 1.34 -16.73
N GLN A 29 -29.40 0.81 -17.15
CA GLN A 29 -30.03 -0.35 -16.57
C GLN A 29 -29.15 -1.59 -16.72
N ASP A 30 -28.58 -1.84 -17.90
CA ASP A 30 -27.65 -2.95 -18.13
C ASP A 30 -26.37 -2.79 -17.30
N TRP A 31 -25.86 -1.56 -17.15
CA TRP A 31 -24.71 -1.30 -16.28
C TRP A 31 -25.06 -1.52 -14.81
N LEU A 32 -26.21 -1.07 -14.33
CA LEU A 32 -26.66 -1.27 -12.95
C LEU A 32 -26.92 -2.75 -12.65
N VAL A 33 -27.63 -3.46 -13.54
CA VAL A 33 -27.95 -4.88 -13.41
C VAL A 33 -26.71 -5.77 -13.55
N GLY A 34 -25.76 -5.39 -14.40
CA GLY A 34 -24.49 -6.11 -14.56
C GLY A 34 -23.48 -5.81 -13.44
N ALA A 35 -23.37 -4.55 -12.99
CA ALA A 35 -22.42 -4.15 -11.97
C ALA A 35 -22.79 -4.65 -10.57
N PHE A 36 -24.09 -4.74 -10.26
CA PHE A 36 -24.56 -5.06 -8.92
C PHE A 36 -24.16 -6.49 -8.46
N PRO A 37 -24.39 -7.56 -9.25
CA PRO A 37 -23.90 -8.90 -8.91
C PRO A 37 -22.37 -8.96 -8.79
N ILE A 38 -21.64 -8.28 -9.69
CA ILE A 38 -20.18 -8.25 -9.68
C ILE A 38 -19.65 -7.59 -8.40
N ALA A 39 -20.25 -6.47 -7.98
CA ALA A 39 -19.90 -5.78 -6.75
C ALA A 39 -20.14 -6.67 -5.52
N ILE A 40 -21.29 -7.34 -5.44
CA ILE A 40 -21.62 -8.26 -4.34
C ILE A 40 -20.61 -9.40 -4.27
N ILE A 41 -20.31 -10.05 -5.39
CA ILE A 41 -19.33 -11.15 -5.43
C ILE A 41 -17.95 -10.67 -4.98
N ARG A 42 -17.52 -9.47 -5.38
CA ARG A 42 -16.25 -8.88 -4.93
C ARG A 42 -16.24 -8.60 -3.43
N LEU A 43 -17.33 -8.05 -2.89
CA LEU A 43 -17.47 -7.77 -1.45
C LEU A 43 -17.43 -9.06 -0.63
N ILE A 44 -18.15 -10.10 -1.06
CA ILE A 44 -18.11 -11.44 -0.44
C ILE A 44 -16.68 -12.00 -0.49
N GLY A 45 -15.99 -11.87 -1.63
CA GLY A 45 -14.59 -12.33 -1.76
C GLY A 45 -13.61 -11.56 -0.88
N ILE A 46 -13.78 -10.25 -0.69
CA ILE A 46 -13.00 -9.45 0.25
C ILE A 46 -13.31 -9.89 1.68
N PHE A 47 -14.59 -10.02 2.05
CA PHE A 47 -15.02 -10.48 3.36
C PHE A 47 -14.43 -11.85 3.70
N LEU A 48 -14.52 -12.82 2.79
CA LEU A 48 -13.96 -14.16 3.00
C LEU A 48 -12.44 -14.13 3.17
N ARG A 49 -11.71 -13.34 2.36
CA ARG A 49 -10.25 -13.18 2.52
C ARG A 49 -9.90 -12.58 3.88
N VAL A 50 -10.62 -11.55 4.31
CA VAL A 50 -10.41 -10.92 5.62
C VAL A 50 -10.72 -11.90 6.75
N LEU A 51 -11.81 -12.66 6.64
CA LEU A 51 -12.19 -13.68 7.62
C LEU A 51 -11.11 -14.76 7.74
N VAL A 52 -10.65 -15.32 6.62
CA VAL A 52 -9.60 -16.35 6.60
C VAL A 52 -8.28 -15.79 7.13
N MET A 53 -7.92 -14.56 6.75
CA MET A 53 -6.73 -13.88 7.26
C MET A 53 -6.78 -13.76 8.79
N TYR A 54 -7.88 -13.26 9.37
CA TYR A 54 -8.03 -13.15 10.82
C TYR A 54 -8.07 -14.50 11.52
N PHE A 55 -8.71 -15.50 10.91
CA PHE A 55 -8.72 -16.87 11.43
C PHE A 55 -7.30 -17.43 11.52
N VAL A 56 -6.51 -17.33 10.44
CA VAL A 56 -5.11 -17.78 10.41
C VAL A 56 -4.26 -16.99 11.42
N LEU A 57 -4.44 -15.67 11.47
CA LEU A 57 -3.73 -14.79 12.41
C LEU A 57 -4.02 -15.17 13.87
N PHE A 58 -5.28 -15.45 14.20
CA PHE A 58 -5.69 -15.88 15.53
C PHE A 58 -4.98 -17.18 15.95
N PHE A 59 -4.94 -18.18 15.07
CA PHE A 59 -4.26 -19.45 15.37
C PHE A 59 -2.73 -19.30 15.43
N LEU A 60 -2.15 -18.41 14.62
CA LEU A 60 -0.73 -18.06 14.69
C LEU A 60 -0.37 -17.39 16.02
N PHE A 61 -1.20 -16.47 16.51
CA PHE A 61 -0.94 -15.76 17.77
C PHE A 61 -1.13 -16.65 19.00
N ILE A 62 -2.17 -17.49 19.02
CA ILE A 62 -2.41 -18.37 20.17
C ILE A 62 -1.37 -19.50 20.29
N HIS A 63 -0.80 -19.98 19.17
CA HIS A 63 0.24 -21.01 19.14
C HIS A 63 1.63 -20.46 18.78
N HIS A 64 1.92 -19.19 19.08
CA HIS A 64 3.14 -18.52 18.64
C HIS A 64 4.42 -19.22 19.14
N GLU A 65 4.44 -19.74 20.37
CA GLU A 65 5.61 -20.44 20.94
C GLU A 65 5.94 -21.72 20.15
N ASN A 66 4.94 -22.58 19.92
CA ASN A 66 5.10 -23.78 19.10
C ASN A 66 5.52 -23.44 17.67
N PHE A 67 5.02 -22.34 17.11
CA PHE A 67 5.37 -21.90 15.77
C PHE A 67 6.83 -21.43 15.68
N GLU A 68 7.29 -20.62 16.63
CA GLU A 68 8.69 -20.17 16.71
C GLU A 68 9.65 -21.35 16.87
N GLU A 69 9.37 -22.29 17.78
CA GLU A 69 10.20 -23.48 17.97
C GLU A 69 10.23 -24.37 16.72
N THR A 70 9.10 -24.56 16.06
CA THR A 70 8.99 -25.39 14.85
C THR A 70 9.79 -24.76 13.72
N LEU A 71 9.70 -23.44 13.53
CA LEU A 71 10.53 -22.73 12.55
C LEU A 71 12.01 -22.92 12.83
N LEU A 72 12.46 -22.75 14.08
CA LEU A 72 13.88 -22.93 14.43
C LEU A 72 14.39 -24.36 14.18
N LYS A 73 13.53 -25.39 14.33
CA LYS A 73 13.89 -26.80 14.06
C LYS A 73 14.11 -27.12 12.59
N TYR A 74 13.37 -26.48 11.68
CA TYR A 74 13.44 -26.75 10.24
C TYR A 74 14.39 -25.83 9.48
N VAL A 75 14.88 -24.78 10.13
CA VAL A 75 15.85 -23.86 9.54
C VAL A 75 17.20 -24.58 9.39
N PRO A 76 17.81 -24.61 8.20
CA PRO A 76 19.06 -25.34 7.92
C PRO A 76 20.31 -24.58 8.43
N PHE A 77 20.23 -23.94 9.59
CA PHE A 77 21.33 -23.21 10.21
C PHE A 77 21.74 -23.84 11.55
N PRO A 78 23.01 -23.66 11.98
CA PRO A 78 23.40 -23.95 13.35
C PRO A 78 22.52 -23.17 14.34
N GLU A 79 22.16 -23.78 15.47
CA GLU A 79 21.24 -23.23 16.48
C GLU A 79 21.58 -21.78 16.88
N LYS A 80 22.88 -21.48 17.05
CA LYS A 80 23.37 -20.11 17.32
C LYS A 80 22.99 -19.09 16.24
N ASN A 81 23.04 -19.46 14.96
CA ASN A 81 22.67 -18.58 13.85
C ASN A 81 21.15 -18.48 13.72
N ALA A 82 20.40 -19.54 14.05
CA ALA A 82 18.95 -19.54 14.02
C ALA A 82 18.36 -18.61 15.10
N VAL A 83 18.93 -18.57 16.30
CA VAL A 83 18.55 -17.63 17.36
C VAL A 83 18.85 -16.19 16.96
N LEU A 84 20.05 -15.91 16.44
CA LEU A 84 20.41 -14.59 15.93
C LEU A 84 19.46 -14.10 14.82
N LEU A 85 19.05 -15.00 13.93
CA LEU A 85 18.06 -14.70 12.90
C LEU A 85 16.69 -14.37 13.50
N SER A 86 16.24 -15.10 14.51
CA SER A 86 14.97 -14.84 15.21
C SER A 86 14.96 -13.46 15.86
N ASP A 87 16.03 -13.11 16.56
CA ASP A 87 16.18 -11.80 17.20
C ASP A 87 16.20 -10.66 16.17
N GLU A 88 16.91 -10.85 15.06
CA GLU A 88 16.95 -9.88 13.97
C GLU A 88 15.57 -9.70 13.32
N LEU A 89 14.84 -10.79 13.08
CA LEU A 89 13.46 -10.72 12.57
C LEU A 89 12.53 -9.98 13.53
N LYS A 90 12.62 -10.25 14.84
CA LYS A 90 11.86 -9.54 15.88
C LYS A 90 12.18 -8.04 15.86
N ASN A 91 13.46 -7.68 15.76
CA ASN A 91 13.89 -6.29 15.66
C ASN A 91 13.37 -5.60 14.39
N ILE A 92 13.45 -6.25 13.23
CA ILE A 92 12.95 -5.73 11.95
C ILE A 92 11.43 -5.53 12.01
N THR A 93 10.68 -6.50 12.55
CA THR A 93 9.23 -6.39 12.71
C THR A 93 8.86 -5.24 13.63
N PHE A 94 9.50 -5.13 14.80
CA PHE A 94 9.25 -4.05 15.76
C PHE A 94 9.58 -2.67 15.16
N ALA A 95 10.75 -2.54 14.53
CA ALA A 95 11.16 -1.32 13.84
C ALA A 95 10.19 -0.94 12.71
N SER A 96 9.64 -1.93 12.00
CA SER A 96 8.67 -1.68 10.92
C SER A 96 7.32 -1.20 11.44
N VAL A 97 6.82 -1.77 12.53
CA VAL A 97 5.56 -1.36 13.17
C VAL A 97 5.67 0.07 13.72
N VAL A 98 6.73 0.35 14.48
CA VAL A 98 7.00 1.69 15.01
C VAL A 98 7.23 2.69 13.88
N GLY A 99 7.98 2.28 12.85
CA GLY A 99 8.25 3.07 11.66
C GLY A 99 6.98 3.51 10.93
N HIS A 100 6.06 2.58 10.65
CA HIS A 100 4.79 2.91 10.02
C HIS A 100 3.90 3.76 10.93
N GLY A 101 3.88 3.50 12.24
CA GLY A 101 3.17 4.35 13.19
C GLY A 101 3.64 5.82 13.14
N MET A 102 4.96 6.05 13.10
CA MET A 102 5.52 7.40 12.97
C MET A 102 5.17 8.07 11.63
N ILE A 103 5.21 7.31 10.53
CA ILE A 103 4.78 7.81 9.21
C ILE A 103 3.31 8.22 9.25
N ALA A 104 2.44 7.36 9.79
CA ALA A 104 1.00 7.60 9.88
C ALA A 104 0.69 8.86 10.71
N CYS A 105 1.32 9.02 11.87
CA CYS A 105 1.18 10.23 12.70
C CYS A 105 1.60 11.48 11.92
N THR A 106 2.73 11.43 11.23
CA THR A 106 3.28 12.57 10.49
C THR A 106 2.38 12.94 9.31
N GLN A 107 1.90 11.95 8.56
CA GLN A 107 1.00 12.17 7.43
C GLN A 107 -0.35 12.74 7.87
N GLY A 108 -0.93 12.21 8.94
CA GLY A 108 -2.18 12.74 9.51
C GLY A 108 -2.04 14.19 9.99
N LEU A 109 -0.93 14.50 10.67
CA LEU A 109 -0.63 15.86 11.12
C LEU A 109 -0.42 16.82 9.94
N LEU A 110 0.38 16.44 8.95
CA LEU A 110 0.63 17.26 7.77
C LEU A 110 -0.63 17.48 6.95
N LEU A 111 -1.47 16.45 6.76
CA LEU A 111 -2.77 16.63 6.09
C LEU A 111 -3.72 17.51 6.89
N GLY A 112 -3.77 17.37 8.21
CA GLY A 112 -4.54 18.27 9.07
C GLY A 112 -4.09 19.73 8.93
N ILE A 113 -2.77 19.97 8.88
CA ILE A 113 -2.19 21.30 8.62
C ILE A 113 -2.55 21.78 7.21
N GLY A 114 -2.45 20.93 6.19
CA GLY A 114 -2.86 21.26 4.83
C GLY A 114 -4.34 21.69 4.78
N PHE A 115 -5.22 20.92 5.42
CA PHE A 115 -6.65 21.24 5.50
C PHE A 115 -6.92 22.57 6.24
N LEU A 116 -6.15 22.90 7.27
CA LEU A 116 -6.19 24.23 7.91
C LEU A 116 -5.79 25.35 6.94
N ILE A 117 -4.66 25.19 6.24
CA ILE A 117 -4.11 26.20 5.32
C ILE A 117 -5.08 26.49 4.17
N PHE A 118 -5.71 25.47 3.61
CA PHE A 118 -6.64 25.60 2.48
C PHE A 118 -8.11 25.80 2.90
N GLY A 119 -8.38 26.05 4.19
CA GLY A 119 -9.71 26.39 4.68
C GLY A 119 -10.73 25.25 4.58
N ILE A 120 -10.28 24.00 4.61
CA ILE A 120 -11.18 22.82 4.61
C ILE A 120 -11.76 22.64 6.01
N SER A 121 -13.07 22.44 6.10
CA SER A 121 -13.76 22.23 7.37
C SER A 121 -13.31 20.96 8.09
N ASN A 122 -13.28 21.00 9.42
CA ASN A 122 -12.90 19.88 10.29
C ASN A 122 -11.51 19.27 9.99
N PRO A 123 -10.44 20.08 9.97
CA PRO A 123 -9.11 19.62 9.59
C PRO A 123 -8.54 18.57 10.56
N LEU A 124 -8.85 18.68 11.86
CA LEU A 124 -8.45 17.68 12.86
C LEU A 124 -9.10 16.32 12.58
N PHE A 125 -10.41 16.31 12.28
CA PHE A 125 -11.14 15.10 11.94
C PHE A 125 -10.51 14.40 10.73
N TRP A 126 -10.33 15.15 9.63
CA TRP A 126 -9.75 14.58 8.41
C TRP A 126 -8.29 14.17 8.57
N GLY A 127 -7.51 14.87 9.42
CA GLY A 127 -6.14 14.48 9.78
C GLY A 127 -6.09 13.15 10.55
N VAL A 128 -7.03 12.92 11.47
CA VAL A 128 -7.14 11.64 12.20
C VAL A 128 -7.58 10.52 11.25
N ILE A 129 -8.56 10.75 10.37
CA ILE A 129 -8.95 9.75 9.37
C ILE A 129 -7.75 9.45 8.45
N ALA A 130 -6.98 10.46 8.03
CA ALA A 130 -5.78 10.26 7.22
C ALA A 130 -4.71 9.44 7.95
N MET A 131 -4.51 9.67 9.26
CA MET A 131 -3.61 8.88 10.09
C MET A 131 -4.01 7.41 10.14
N LEU A 132 -5.30 7.11 10.29
CA LEU A 132 -5.80 5.73 10.29
C LEU A 132 -5.64 5.09 8.91
N LEU A 133 -5.93 5.83 7.85
CA LEU A 133 -5.83 5.35 6.47
C LEU A 133 -4.37 5.19 6.01
N ALA A 134 -3.42 5.91 6.60
CA ALA A 134 -1.99 5.83 6.26
C ALA A 134 -1.37 4.44 6.46
N PHE A 135 -2.02 3.55 7.22
CA PHE A 135 -1.64 2.14 7.29
C PHE A 135 -1.86 1.37 5.98
N ILE A 136 -2.55 1.96 5.00
CA ILE A 136 -2.64 1.46 3.62
C ILE A 136 -1.70 2.32 2.76
N PRO A 137 -0.44 1.89 2.55
CA PRO A 137 0.55 2.70 1.83
C PRO A 137 0.08 3.05 0.42
N LEU A 138 0.51 4.21 -0.09
CA LEU A 138 0.15 4.76 -1.40
C LEU A 138 -1.34 5.11 -1.61
N VAL A 139 -2.25 4.49 -0.87
CA VAL A 139 -3.71 4.68 -1.03
C VAL A 139 -4.26 5.60 0.05
N GLY A 140 -3.81 5.44 1.29
CA GLY A 140 -4.41 6.07 2.46
C GLY A 140 -4.54 7.59 2.38
N PRO A 141 -3.43 8.35 2.42
CA PRO A 141 -3.48 9.81 2.33
C PRO A 141 -4.13 10.34 1.04
N PRO A 142 -3.81 9.81 -0.17
CA PRO A 142 -4.45 10.23 -1.42
C PRO A 142 -5.97 10.01 -1.46
N ALA A 143 -6.47 8.96 -0.81
CA ALA A 143 -7.91 8.70 -0.71
C ALA A 143 -8.67 9.81 0.05
N ILE A 144 -7.97 10.67 0.80
CA ILE A 144 -8.60 11.80 1.49
C ILE A 144 -8.39 13.10 0.73
N PHE A 145 -7.13 13.48 0.45
CA PHE A 145 -6.87 14.82 -0.07
C PHE A 145 -7.30 14.99 -1.53
N ILE A 146 -7.29 13.91 -2.35
CA ILE A 146 -7.72 14.00 -3.75
C ILE A 146 -9.22 14.27 -3.84
N PRO A 147 -10.10 13.46 -3.21
CA PRO A 147 -11.53 13.76 -3.20
C PRO A 147 -11.84 15.10 -2.53
N ALA A 148 -11.17 15.44 -1.42
CA ALA A 148 -11.38 16.72 -0.76
C ALA A 148 -11.07 17.91 -1.69
N GLY A 149 -9.95 17.86 -2.43
CA GLY A 149 -9.61 18.88 -3.41
C GLY A 149 -10.62 18.97 -4.56
N LEU A 150 -11.07 17.83 -5.09
CA LEU A 150 -12.08 17.78 -6.15
C LEU A 150 -13.43 18.35 -5.72
N VAL A 151 -13.86 18.05 -4.48
CA VAL A 151 -15.09 18.61 -3.90
C VAL A 151 -14.98 20.13 -3.74
N ILE A 152 -13.83 20.64 -3.30
CA ILE A 152 -13.66 22.08 -3.14
C ILE A 152 -13.59 22.82 -4.48
N ILE A 153 -12.99 22.19 -5.50
CA ILE A 153 -13.01 22.70 -6.87
C ILE A 153 -14.45 22.76 -7.39
N SER A 154 -15.26 21.74 -7.15
CA SER A 154 -16.67 21.73 -7.61
C SER A 154 -17.54 22.74 -6.85
N LEU A 155 -17.17 23.10 -5.63
CA LEU A 155 -17.79 24.18 -4.85
C LEU A 155 -17.30 25.59 -5.25
N GLY A 156 -16.42 25.70 -6.24
CA GLY A 156 -15.99 26.97 -6.84
C GLY A 156 -14.67 27.54 -6.30
N ASN A 157 -14.07 26.94 -5.26
CA ASN A 157 -12.78 27.40 -4.72
C ASN A 157 -11.62 26.62 -5.34
N VAL A 158 -11.31 26.95 -6.60
CA VAL A 158 -10.30 26.23 -7.39
C VAL A 158 -8.90 26.32 -6.75
N PHE A 159 -8.53 27.47 -6.19
CA PHE A 159 -7.21 27.67 -5.59
C PHE A 159 -6.97 26.73 -4.41
N SER A 160 -7.95 26.62 -3.50
CA SER A 160 -7.81 25.79 -2.32
C SER A 160 -7.84 24.30 -2.67
N GLY A 161 -8.68 23.91 -3.63
CA GLY A 161 -8.78 22.52 -4.05
C GLY A 161 -7.58 22.02 -4.86
N ILE A 162 -7.00 22.84 -5.75
CA ILE A 162 -5.72 22.51 -6.40
C ILE A 162 -4.58 22.54 -5.37
N GLY A 163 -4.59 23.53 -4.48
CA GLY A 163 -3.57 23.71 -3.46
C GLY A 163 -3.43 22.50 -2.55
N ILE A 164 -4.54 21.94 -2.04
CA ILE A 164 -4.49 20.75 -1.19
C ILE A 164 -4.03 19.49 -1.94
N ILE A 165 -4.38 19.35 -3.22
CA ILE A 165 -3.94 18.22 -4.05
C ILE A 165 -2.43 18.27 -4.27
N ILE A 166 -1.90 19.45 -4.64
CA ILE A 166 -0.47 19.65 -4.83
C ILE A 166 0.27 19.48 -3.50
N TYR A 167 -0.25 20.04 -2.41
CA TYR A 167 0.31 19.88 -1.07
C TYR A 167 0.35 18.41 -0.64
N GLY A 168 -0.73 17.66 -0.84
CA GLY A 168 -0.80 16.23 -0.54
C GLY A 168 0.19 15.42 -1.36
N LEU A 169 0.29 15.66 -2.67
CA LEU A 169 1.23 14.94 -3.54
C LEU A 169 2.69 15.24 -3.20
N ILE A 170 3.03 16.52 -3.01
CA ILE A 170 4.41 16.94 -2.81
C ILE A 170 4.80 16.76 -1.34
N VAL A 171 4.14 17.43 -0.40
CA VAL A 171 4.58 17.48 1.00
C VAL A 171 4.34 16.13 1.68
N VAL A 172 3.12 15.60 1.57
CA VAL A 172 2.72 14.35 2.27
C VAL A 172 3.25 13.10 1.56
N GLY A 173 3.37 13.14 0.22
CA GLY A 173 4.00 12.07 -0.55
C GLY A 173 5.51 12.00 -0.34
N VAL A 174 6.22 13.13 -0.44
CA VAL A 174 7.70 13.15 -0.32
C VAL A 174 8.14 12.78 1.10
N ILE A 175 7.46 13.28 2.13
CA ILE A 175 7.84 12.98 3.52
C ILE A 175 7.78 11.48 3.83
N GLU A 176 6.85 10.73 3.22
CA GLU A 176 6.76 9.27 3.37
C GLU A 176 8.06 8.59 2.92
N TYR A 177 8.54 8.97 1.73
CA TYR A 177 9.78 8.43 1.18
C TYR A 177 11.00 8.84 2.01
N PHE A 178 11.03 10.06 2.53
CA PHE A 178 12.12 10.53 3.40
C PHE A 178 12.16 9.78 4.74
N ILE A 179 11.01 9.60 5.40
CA ILE A 179 10.96 8.86 6.67
C ILE A 179 11.33 7.39 6.43
N ARG A 180 10.81 6.77 5.37
CA ARG A 180 11.17 5.40 4.99
C ARG A 180 12.66 5.28 4.69
N PHE A 181 13.25 6.22 3.97
CA PHE A 181 14.69 6.27 3.71
C PHE A 181 15.49 6.41 5.00
N PHE A 182 15.10 7.29 5.92
CA PHE A 182 15.80 7.49 7.18
C PHE A 182 15.76 6.24 8.07
N ILE A 183 14.62 5.53 8.11
CA ILE A 183 14.47 4.25 8.80
C ILE A 183 15.36 3.19 8.14
N SER A 184 15.33 3.08 6.80
CA SER A 184 16.12 2.09 6.05
C SER A 184 17.63 2.33 6.11
N GLN A 185 18.10 3.59 6.19
CA GLN A 185 19.52 3.93 6.32
C GLN A 185 20.15 3.37 7.60
N LYS A 186 19.34 3.14 8.65
CA LYS A 186 19.80 2.45 9.87
C LYS A 186 19.91 0.93 9.70
N LEU A 187 19.29 0.35 8.67
CA LEU A 187 19.11 -1.10 8.50
C LEU A 187 19.97 -1.76 7.41
N GLY A 188 20.75 -1.00 6.63
CA GLY A 188 21.77 -1.63 5.77
C GLY A 188 22.07 -0.87 4.49
N LYS A 189 23.36 -0.73 4.20
CA LYS A 189 23.88 -0.13 2.97
C LYS A 189 23.75 -1.12 1.82
N ILE A 190 22.62 -1.09 1.11
CA ILE A 190 22.43 -1.85 -0.13
C ILE A 190 23.15 -1.11 -1.27
N HIS A 191 23.93 -1.83 -2.08
CA HIS A 191 24.68 -1.25 -3.20
C HIS A 191 23.71 -0.67 -4.25
N PRO A 192 23.89 0.56 -4.76
CA PRO A 192 22.93 1.22 -5.66
C PRO A 192 22.52 0.41 -6.90
N LEU A 193 23.46 -0.37 -7.46
CA LEU A 193 23.20 -1.26 -8.60
C LEU A 193 22.11 -2.30 -8.30
N ILE A 194 22.06 -2.82 -7.08
CA ILE A 194 21.09 -3.83 -6.63
C ILE A 194 19.70 -3.21 -6.59
N THR A 195 19.60 -1.97 -6.12
CA THR A 195 18.34 -1.21 -6.11
C THR A 195 17.83 -0.96 -7.52
N VAL A 196 18.69 -0.52 -8.45
CA VAL A 196 18.31 -0.27 -9.84
C VAL A 196 17.86 -1.57 -10.53
N ALA A 197 18.63 -2.66 -10.37
CA ALA A 197 18.26 -3.97 -10.90
C ALA A 197 16.91 -4.43 -10.33
N GLY A 198 16.70 -4.25 -9.03
CA GLY A 198 15.44 -4.57 -8.36
C GLY A 198 14.26 -3.77 -8.88
N LEU A 199 14.42 -2.48 -9.19
CA LEU A 199 13.35 -1.66 -9.78
C LEU A 199 13.00 -2.13 -11.20
N ILE A 200 14.00 -2.43 -12.02
CA ILE A 200 13.82 -2.93 -13.39
C ILE A 200 13.08 -4.27 -13.40
N ILE A 201 13.43 -5.18 -12.48
CA ILE A 201 12.84 -6.52 -12.37
C ILE A 201 11.49 -6.49 -11.66
N GLY A 202 11.35 -5.68 -10.61
CA GLY A 202 10.19 -5.67 -9.72
C GLY A 202 8.96 -5.00 -10.32
N LEU A 203 9.13 -3.89 -11.05
CA LEU A 203 8.01 -3.11 -11.60
C LEU A 203 7.13 -3.93 -12.59
N PRO A 204 7.69 -4.71 -13.53
CA PRO A 204 6.89 -5.56 -14.41
C PRO A 204 6.20 -6.74 -13.69
N LEU A 205 6.84 -7.29 -12.65
CA LEU A 205 6.34 -8.49 -11.96
C LEU A 205 5.23 -8.19 -10.95
N PHE A 206 5.37 -7.08 -10.21
CA PHE A 206 4.50 -6.76 -9.08
C PHE A 206 3.84 -5.37 -9.20
N GLY A 207 3.96 -4.70 -10.34
CA GLY A 207 3.43 -3.36 -10.55
C GLY A 207 4.07 -2.32 -9.63
N ILE A 208 3.30 -1.32 -9.19
CA ILE A 208 3.78 -0.23 -8.31
C ILE A 208 4.35 -0.79 -6.99
N ILE A 209 3.77 -1.86 -6.45
CA ILE A 209 4.28 -2.56 -5.25
C ILE A 209 5.68 -3.14 -5.51
N GLY A 210 5.97 -3.50 -6.76
CA GLY A 210 7.28 -3.96 -7.22
C GLY A 210 8.41 -2.95 -7.10
N LEU A 211 8.11 -1.65 -7.02
CA LEU A 211 9.12 -0.64 -6.72
C LEU A 211 9.71 -0.80 -5.32
N VAL A 212 8.93 -1.38 -4.39
CA VAL A 212 9.36 -1.66 -3.01
C VAL A 212 9.91 -3.08 -2.91
N ILE A 213 9.20 -4.07 -3.45
CA ILE A 213 9.57 -5.49 -3.34
C ILE A 213 10.81 -5.84 -4.18
N GLY A 214 10.97 -5.22 -5.35
CA GLY A 214 12.03 -5.53 -6.30
C GLY A 214 13.45 -5.40 -5.73
N PRO A 215 13.84 -4.22 -5.19
CA PRO A 215 15.14 -4.03 -4.54
C PRO A 215 15.40 -5.01 -3.39
N LEU A 216 14.38 -5.32 -2.58
CA LEU A 216 14.49 -6.27 -1.47
C LEU A 216 14.76 -7.68 -1.96
N LEU A 217 14.03 -8.14 -2.99
CA LEU A 217 14.16 -9.47 -3.54
C LEU A 217 15.55 -9.72 -4.11
N VAL A 218 16.09 -8.76 -4.88
CA VAL A 218 17.46 -8.85 -5.41
C VAL A 218 18.50 -8.79 -4.28
N SER A 219 18.28 -7.96 -3.26
CA SER A 219 19.17 -7.89 -2.10
C SER A 219 19.23 -9.21 -1.34
N TYR A 220 18.08 -9.85 -1.08
CA TYR A 220 18.03 -11.15 -0.43
C TYR A 220 18.66 -12.24 -1.29
N PHE A 221 18.44 -12.22 -2.60
CA PHE A 221 19.09 -13.15 -3.51
C PHE A 221 20.63 -13.10 -3.40
N PHE A 222 21.22 -11.90 -3.46
CA PHE A 222 22.66 -11.75 -3.27
C PHE A 222 23.12 -12.10 -1.85
N LEU A 223 22.34 -11.75 -0.82
CA LEU A 223 22.63 -12.13 0.56
C LEU A 223 22.70 -13.66 0.73
N PHE A 224 21.75 -14.40 0.13
CA PHE A 224 21.77 -15.86 0.14
C PHE A 224 23.00 -16.42 -0.58
N ILE A 225 23.40 -15.84 -1.72
CA ILE A 225 24.64 -16.23 -2.40
C ILE A 225 25.85 -15.99 -1.50
N THR A 226 25.96 -14.82 -0.87
CA THR A 226 27.08 -14.49 0.01
C THR A 226 27.13 -15.40 1.25
N LEU A 227 25.99 -15.72 1.85
CA LEU A 227 25.91 -16.64 2.98
C LEU A 227 26.33 -18.05 2.57
N TYR A 228 25.84 -18.54 1.43
CA TYR A 228 26.22 -19.84 0.87
C TYR A 228 27.73 -19.92 0.58
N GLU A 229 28.31 -18.88 -0.02
CA GLU A 229 29.76 -18.79 -0.23
C GLU A 229 30.51 -18.79 1.11
N SER A 230 30.03 -18.05 2.11
CA SER A 230 30.71 -17.95 3.40
C SER A 230 30.74 -19.28 4.18
N ASP A 231 29.67 -20.07 4.09
CA ASP A 231 29.55 -21.35 4.80
C ASP A 231 30.23 -22.53 4.05
N TYR A 232 30.28 -22.49 2.72
CA TYR A 232 30.84 -23.57 1.91
C TYR A 232 32.26 -23.31 1.40
N VAL A 233 32.60 -22.08 0.98
CA VAL A 233 33.93 -21.77 0.41
C VAL A 233 34.99 -21.64 1.50
N LYS A 234 34.66 -21.07 2.66
CA LYS A 234 35.61 -20.91 3.78
C LYS A 234 36.02 -22.26 4.41
N LYS A 235 35.16 -23.28 4.34
CA LYS A 235 35.48 -24.67 4.72
C LYS A 235 36.50 -25.34 3.78
N ILE A 236 36.55 -24.95 2.51
CA ILE A 236 37.49 -25.53 1.53
C ILE A 236 38.91 -24.98 1.75
N THR A 237 39.05 -23.70 2.12
CA THR A 237 40.36 -23.08 2.33
C THR A 237 41.06 -23.59 3.60
N ILE A 238 40.33 -23.93 4.67
CA ILE A 238 40.93 -24.44 5.92
C ILE A 238 41.41 -25.91 5.78
N ARG A 239 40.86 -26.69 4.84
CA ARG A 239 41.30 -28.08 4.59
C ARG A 239 42.57 -28.21 3.75
N ARG A 240 43.04 -27.15 3.08
CA ARG A 240 44.36 -27.16 2.43
C ARG A 240 45.44 -26.72 3.42
N LYS A 241 45.81 -27.62 4.35
CA LYS A 241 47.10 -27.51 5.04
C LYS A 241 48.17 -28.06 4.08
N PRO A 242 49.18 -27.27 3.66
CA PRO A 242 50.26 -27.78 2.83
C PRO A 242 51.10 -28.78 3.64
N ARG A 243 51.45 -29.90 3.00
CA ARG A 243 52.59 -30.73 3.40
C ARG A 243 53.87 -30.06 2.94
#